data_AF-A0AAV9AE40-F1
#
_entry.id   AF-A0AAV9AE40-F1
#
_cell.length_a   1.000
_cell.length_b   1.000
_cell.length_c   1.000
_cell.angle_alpha   90.00
_cell.angle_beta   90.00
_cell.angle_gamma   90.00
#
_symmetry.space_group_name_H-M   'P 1'
#
loop_
_entity.id
_entity.type
_entity.pdbx_description
1 polymer ?
#
loop_
_entity_poly.entity_id
_entity_poly.type
_entity_poly.pdbx_seq_one_letter_code
_entity_poly.pdbx_strand_id
1 'polypeptide(L)'
;MDIERKQAELIEQYVNQAESLTGPSLAGLIVEATSHPSLFAFSEILSVPNLSKIEGTQYSRYLDMLRLFAHGTWSDYKRNADSLPALVPDQVRKIKQLSVLTLAETNKVLPYDQLMQELDVSNVRELEDFLINECMYSGIVRGKLDQLRRCFEVRNTLSFNAV
;
A
#
# COMPACT_ATOMS: atom_id res chain seq x y z
N MET A 1 13.30 -3.26 13.14
CA MET A 1 12.33 -4.36 13.39
C MET A 1 12.50 -5.44 12.34
N ASP A 2 12.18 -6.71 12.63
CA ASP A 2 12.33 -7.81 11.64
C ASP A 2 11.57 -7.56 10.33
N ILE A 3 10.44 -6.84 10.39
CA ILE A 3 9.66 -6.46 9.21
C ILE A 3 10.38 -5.48 8.29
N GLU A 4 11.10 -4.49 8.83
CA GLU A 4 11.82 -3.49 8.03
C GLU A 4 12.96 -4.14 7.25
N ARG A 5 13.68 -5.05 7.90
CA ARG A 5 14.75 -5.83 7.25
C ARG A 5 14.21 -6.72 6.15
N LYS A 6 13.16 -7.51 6.45
CA LYS A 6 12.53 -8.39 5.45
C LYS A 6 12.01 -7.59 4.26
N GLN A 7 11.42 -6.43 4.51
CA GLN A 7 10.96 -5.54 3.45
C GLN A 7 12.11 -4.99 2.61
N ALA A 8 13.23 -4.57 3.22
CA ALA A 8 14.40 -4.11 2.47
C ALA A 8 14.96 -5.20 1.54
N GLU A 9 15.07 -6.43 2.03
CA GLU A 9 15.49 -7.60 1.21
C GLU A 9 14.54 -7.84 0.02
N LEU A 10 13.23 -7.67 0.23
CA LEU A 10 12.24 -7.78 -0.84
C LEU A 10 12.34 -6.63 -1.85
N ILE A 11 12.53 -5.39 -1.38
CA ILE A 11 12.70 -4.23 -2.26
C ILE A 11 13.91 -4.44 -3.15
N GLU A 12 15.05 -4.82 -2.59
CA GLU A 12 16.27 -5.12 -3.35
C GLU A 12 16.02 -6.23 -4.39
N GLN A 13 15.32 -7.29 -4.01
CA GLN A 13 14.94 -8.36 -4.94
C GLN A 13 14.09 -7.83 -6.11
N TYR A 14 13.04 -7.05 -5.84
CA TYR A 14 12.16 -6.51 -6.88
C TYR A 14 12.86 -5.48 -7.76
N VAL A 15 13.76 -4.66 -7.20
CA VAL A 15 14.60 -3.71 -7.95
C VAL A 15 15.50 -4.46 -8.93
N ASN A 16 16.26 -5.46 -8.46
CA ASN A 16 17.13 -6.28 -9.31
C ASN A 16 16.37 -7.00 -10.44
N GLN A 17 15.15 -7.46 -10.16
CA GLN A 17 14.29 -8.05 -11.19
C GLN A 17 13.81 -6.99 -12.19
N ALA A 18 13.36 -5.82 -11.73
CA ALA A 18 12.94 -4.73 -12.61
C ALA A 18 14.08 -4.24 -13.54
N GLU A 19 15.33 -4.26 -13.06
CA GLU A 19 16.52 -3.90 -13.86
C GLU A 19 16.85 -4.90 -14.98
N SER A 20 16.43 -6.15 -14.85
CA SER A 20 16.72 -7.21 -15.83
C SER A 20 15.55 -7.54 -16.76
N LEU A 21 14.32 -7.19 -16.40
CA LEU A 21 13.10 -7.48 -17.16
C LEU A 21 12.72 -6.39 -18.18
N THR A 22 11.89 -6.76 -19.16
CA THR A 22 11.35 -5.84 -20.19
C THR A 22 9.88 -6.09 -20.49
N GLY A 23 9.17 -5.03 -20.92
CA GLY A 23 7.82 -5.12 -21.50
C GLY A 23 6.81 -5.90 -20.65
N PRO A 24 6.23 -7.01 -21.15
CA PRO A 24 5.20 -7.78 -20.44
C PRO A 24 5.65 -8.30 -19.06
N SER A 25 6.93 -8.65 -18.91
CA SER A 25 7.45 -9.20 -17.64
C SER A 25 7.52 -8.14 -16.54
N LEU A 26 7.73 -6.87 -16.90
CA LEU A 26 7.67 -5.76 -15.94
C LEU A 26 6.24 -5.57 -15.41
N ALA A 27 5.23 -5.68 -16.27
CA ALA A 27 3.84 -5.63 -15.83
C ALA A 27 3.51 -6.77 -14.84
N GLY A 28 3.98 -7.99 -15.12
CA GLY A 28 3.87 -9.13 -14.21
C GLY A 28 4.53 -8.86 -12.86
N LEU A 29 5.77 -8.34 -12.87
CA LEU A 29 6.51 -7.96 -11.67
C LEU A 29 5.74 -6.94 -10.81
N ILE A 30 5.12 -5.93 -11.43
CA ILE A 30 4.33 -4.93 -10.70
C ILE A 30 3.13 -5.58 -10.02
N VAL A 31 2.42 -6.49 -10.69
CA VAL A 31 1.28 -7.21 -10.10
C VAL A 31 1.72 -8.05 -8.92
N GLU A 32 2.86 -8.74 -9.03
CA GLU A 32 3.44 -9.53 -7.95
C GLU A 32 3.83 -8.65 -6.76
N ALA A 33 4.58 -7.57 -6.99
CA ALA A 33 5.02 -6.64 -5.95
C ALA A 33 3.83 -6.01 -5.21
N THR A 34 2.83 -5.50 -5.94
CA THR A 34 1.63 -4.88 -5.36
C THR A 34 0.69 -5.87 -4.66
N SER A 35 0.89 -7.18 -4.87
CA SER A 35 0.17 -8.24 -4.15
C SER A 35 0.99 -8.84 -2.99
N HIS A 36 2.30 -8.58 -2.91
CA HIS A 36 3.18 -9.26 -1.98
C HIS A 36 2.88 -8.89 -0.51
N PRO A 37 2.55 -9.84 0.39
CA PRO A 37 1.99 -9.54 1.72
C PRO A 37 2.95 -8.83 2.68
N SER A 38 4.26 -8.89 2.44
CA SER A 38 5.28 -8.23 3.29
C SER A 38 5.92 -7.00 2.65
N LEU A 39 5.39 -6.50 1.52
CA LEU A 39 5.91 -5.32 0.82
C LEU A 39 4.91 -4.16 0.93
N PHE A 40 5.36 -3.02 1.43
CA PHE A 40 4.56 -1.81 1.65
C PHE A 40 5.25 -0.53 1.14
N ALA A 41 6.54 -0.58 0.78
CA ALA A 41 7.26 0.52 0.15
C ALA A 41 7.49 0.22 -1.33
N PHE A 42 7.19 1.20 -2.20
CA PHE A 42 7.24 1.02 -3.66
C PHE A 42 8.08 2.07 -4.39
N SER A 43 8.53 3.13 -3.70
CA SER A 43 9.26 4.24 -4.32
C SER A 43 10.58 3.82 -4.98
N GLU A 44 11.33 2.92 -4.35
CA GLU A 44 12.59 2.41 -4.90
C GLU A 44 12.35 1.56 -6.15
N ILE A 45 11.34 0.68 -6.11
CA ILE A 45 10.93 -0.13 -7.26
C ILE A 45 10.50 0.80 -8.41
N LEU A 46 9.65 1.79 -8.12
CA LEU A 46 9.15 2.77 -9.09
C LEU A 46 10.26 3.59 -9.74
N SER A 47 11.37 3.82 -9.03
CA SER A 47 12.51 4.59 -9.50
C SER A 47 13.40 3.84 -10.50
N VAL A 48 13.15 2.54 -10.73
CA VAL A 48 13.93 1.74 -11.67
C VAL A 48 13.72 2.24 -13.11
N PRO A 49 14.79 2.66 -13.84
CA PRO A 49 14.67 3.28 -15.16
C PRO A 49 13.96 2.44 -16.23
N ASN A 50 14.00 1.11 -16.09
CA ASN A 50 13.32 0.21 -17.01
C ASN A 50 11.80 0.33 -16.97
N LEU A 51 11.22 0.75 -15.84
CA LEU A 51 9.78 0.95 -15.73
C LEU A 51 9.31 2.13 -16.58
N SER A 52 10.14 3.14 -16.81
CA SER A 52 9.81 4.22 -17.75
C SER A 52 9.68 3.72 -19.19
N LYS A 53 10.25 2.56 -19.54
CA LYS A 53 10.16 1.99 -20.90
C LYS A 53 8.78 1.39 -21.22
N ILE A 54 7.95 1.13 -20.21
CA ILE A 54 6.58 0.65 -20.43
C ILE A 54 5.56 1.80 -20.51
N GLU A 55 5.99 3.04 -20.29
CA GLU A 55 5.17 4.24 -20.51
C GLU A 55 4.81 4.38 -21.99
N GLY A 56 3.58 4.80 -22.29
CA GLY A 56 3.06 4.87 -23.67
C GLY A 56 2.75 3.52 -24.33
N THR A 57 2.99 2.40 -23.65
CA THR A 57 2.63 1.05 -24.13
C THR A 57 1.28 0.58 -23.57
N GLN A 58 0.81 -0.59 -24.00
CA GLN A 58 -0.38 -1.24 -23.43
C GLN A 58 -0.27 -1.57 -21.92
N TYR A 59 0.95 -1.51 -21.36
CA TYR A 59 1.26 -1.78 -19.96
C TYR A 59 1.36 -0.51 -19.10
N SER A 60 1.19 0.68 -19.68
CA SER A 60 1.23 1.99 -18.98
C SER A 60 0.37 2.03 -17.72
N ARG A 61 -0.86 1.51 -17.81
CA ARG A 61 -1.81 1.36 -16.69
C ARG A 61 -1.26 0.57 -15.48
N TYR A 62 -0.32 -0.36 -15.67
CA TYR A 62 0.34 -1.02 -14.53
C TYR A 62 1.38 -0.12 -13.88
N LEU A 63 2.07 0.73 -14.65
CA LEU A 63 2.96 1.75 -14.08
C LEU A 63 2.16 2.77 -13.26
N ASP A 64 0.99 3.19 -13.74
CA ASP A 64 0.10 4.09 -12.99
C ASP A 64 -0.44 3.42 -11.72
N MET A 65 -0.72 2.11 -11.77
CA MET A 65 -1.01 1.33 -10.56
C MET A 65 0.18 1.34 -9.59
N LEU A 66 1.42 1.15 -10.05
CA LEU A 66 2.58 1.22 -9.16
C LEU A 66 2.74 2.63 -8.53
N ARG A 67 2.51 3.69 -9.31
CA ARG A 67 2.51 5.09 -8.83
C ARG A 67 1.45 5.30 -7.73
N LEU A 68 0.25 4.75 -7.92
CA LEU A 68 -0.81 4.75 -6.91
C LEU A 68 -0.34 4.06 -5.62
N PHE A 69 0.32 2.90 -5.71
CA PHE A 69 0.79 2.19 -4.51
C PHE A 69 1.99 2.86 -3.84
N ALA A 70 2.78 3.65 -4.57
CA ALA A 70 3.89 4.40 -3.99
C ALA A 70 3.43 5.66 -3.24
N HIS A 71 2.35 6.32 -3.70
CA HIS A 71 2.03 7.69 -3.27
C HIS A 71 0.55 8.00 -3.02
N GLY A 72 -0.37 7.10 -3.37
CA GLY A 72 -1.81 7.34 -3.30
C GLY A 72 -2.53 6.50 -2.25
N THR A 73 -3.85 6.72 -2.16
CA THR A 73 -4.74 6.02 -1.22
C THR A 73 -5.85 5.24 -1.92
N TRP A 74 -6.67 4.52 -1.15
CA TRP A 74 -7.87 3.85 -1.66
C TRP A 74 -8.84 4.84 -2.31
N SER A 75 -8.96 6.05 -1.78
CA SER A 75 -9.77 7.11 -2.39
C SER A 75 -9.23 7.53 -3.75
N ASP A 76 -7.90 7.60 -3.93
CA ASP A 76 -7.28 7.89 -5.23
C ASP A 76 -7.57 6.79 -6.25
N TYR A 77 -7.53 5.53 -5.83
CA TYR A 77 -7.92 4.41 -6.70
C TYR A 77 -9.37 4.56 -7.15
N LYS A 78 -10.31 4.79 -6.22
CA LYS A 78 -11.74 4.93 -6.55
C LYS A 78 -12.01 6.09 -7.51
N ARG A 79 -11.29 7.20 -7.39
CA ARG A 79 -11.42 8.36 -8.31
C ARG A 79 -10.91 8.06 -9.71
N ASN A 80 -9.93 7.18 -9.85
CA ASN A 80 -9.23 6.89 -11.11
C ASN A 80 -9.46 5.45 -11.60
N ALA A 81 -10.51 4.78 -11.10
CA ALA A 81 -10.75 3.35 -11.36
C ALA A 81 -10.92 3.05 -12.85
N ASP A 82 -11.45 3.99 -13.63
CA ASP A 82 -11.63 3.85 -15.08
C ASP A 82 -10.30 3.87 -15.86
N SER A 83 -9.26 4.50 -15.30
CA SER A 83 -7.93 4.60 -15.91
C SER A 83 -6.91 3.57 -15.37
N LEU A 84 -7.27 2.85 -14.31
CA LEU A 84 -6.41 1.88 -13.65
C LEU A 84 -6.86 0.44 -13.95
N PRO A 85 -5.95 -0.55 -13.87
CA PRO A 85 -6.37 -1.94 -13.94
C PRO A 85 -7.22 -2.29 -12.70
N ALA A 86 -8.17 -3.21 -12.88
CA ALA A 86 -8.95 -3.74 -11.78
C ALA A 86 -8.03 -4.43 -10.77
N LEU A 87 -8.08 -4.00 -9.51
CA LEU A 87 -7.25 -4.56 -8.44
C LEU A 87 -7.78 -5.93 -7.99
N VAL A 88 -6.87 -6.88 -7.79
CA VAL A 88 -7.19 -8.17 -7.16
C VAL A 88 -7.38 -7.99 -5.64
N PRO A 89 -8.01 -8.95 -4.93
CA PRO A 89 -8.31 -8.80 -3.50
C PRO A 89 -7.10 -8.44 -2.62
N ASP A 90 -5.92 -9.02 -2.91
CA ASP A 90 -4.70 -8.72 -2.14
C ASP A 90 -4.18 -7.29 -2.39
N GLN A 91 -4.32 -6.80 -3.62
CA GLN A 91 -4.00 -5.40 -3.96
C GLN A 91 -4.98 -4.42 -3.30
N VAL A 92 -6.29 -4.72 -3.30
CA VAL A 92 -7.32 -3.91 -2.62
C VAL A 92 -7.01 -3.80 -1.12
N ARG A 93 -6.70 -4.92 -0.49
CA ARG A 93 -6.29 -4.96 0.92
C ARG A 93 -5.03 -4.11 1.15
N LYS A 94 -4.03 -4.24 0.28
CA LYS A 94 -2.77 -3.50 0.40
C LYS A 94 -2.95 -2.00 0.26
N ILE A 95 -3.67 -1.51 -0.75
CA ILE A 95 -3.86 -0.05 -0.89
C ILE A 95 -4.68 0.52 0.28
N LYS A 96 -5.60 -0.25 0.87
CA LYS A 96 -6.29 0.11 2.12
C LYS A 96 -5.31 0.17 3.31
N GLN A 97 -4.41 -0.80 3.44
CA GLN A 97 -3.34 -0.80 4.46
C GLN A 97 -2.44 0.45 4.34
N LEU A 98 -2.01 0.79 3.11
CA LEU A 98 -1.21 1.98 2.82
C LEU A 98 -1.96 3.29 3.12
N SER A 99 -3.28 3.31 2.92
CA SER A 99 -4.13 4.45 3.27
C SER A 99 -4.15 4.68 4.79
N VAL A 100 -4.24 3.61 5.59
CA VAL A 100 -4.13 3.72 7.05
C VAL A 100 -2.76 4.23 7.47
N LEU A 101 -1.68 3.72 6.87
CA LEU A 101 -0.31 4.18 7.14
C LEU A 101 -0.17 5.69 6.88
N THR A 102 -0.61 6.15 5.71
CA THR A 102 -0.56 7.57 5.32
C THR A 102 -1.29 8.47 6.32
N LEU A 103 -2.48 8.05 6.76
CA LEU A 103 -3.24 8.77 7.79
C LEU A 103 -2.51 8.77 9.14
N ALA A 104 -1.94 7.64 9.54
CA ALA A 104 -1.25 7.43 10.81
C ALA A 104 0.12 8.14 10.92
N GLU A 105 0.75 8.42 9.78
CA GLU A 105 1.92 9.30 9.68
C GLU A 105 1.53 10.76 9.99
N THR A 106 0.38 11.21 9.49
CA THR A 106 -0.10 12.58 9.65
C THR A 106 -0.72 12.84 11.03
N ASN A 107 -1.52 11.90 11.56
CA ASN A 107 -2.26 12.06 12.81
C ASN A 107 -2.11 10.83 13.71
N LYS A 108 -1.84 11.06 15.00
CA LYS A 108 -1.72 9.97 15.99
C LYS A 108 -3.04 9.51 16.59
N VAL A 109 -4.13 10.22 16.32
CA VAL A 109 -5.48 9.82 16.70
C VAL A 109 -6.34 9.88 15.46
N LEU A 110 -6.82 8.71 15.01
CA LEU A 110 -7.59 8.56 13.79
C LEU A 110 -9.06 8.25 14.15
N PRO A 111 -10.00 9.18 13.90
CA PRO A 111 -11.42 8.92 14.12
C PRO A 111 -11.93 7.77 13.24
N TYR A 112 -12.81 6.94 13.79
CA TYR A 112 -13.40 5.81 13.06
C TYR A 112 -14.18 6.27 11.84
N ASP A 113 -14.90 7.37 11.91
CA ASP A 113 -15.71 7.86 10.79
C ASP A 113 -14.82 8.26 9.60
N GLN A 114 -13.65 8.86 9.86
CA GLN A 114 -12.65 9.15 8.84
C GLN A 114 -12.07 7.87 8.23
N LEU A 115 -11.69 6.91 9.06
CA LEU A 115 -11.15 5.63 8.59
C LEU A 115 -12.18 4.83 7.78
N MET A 116 -13.43 4.80 8.21
CA MET A 116 -14.53 4.13 7.51
C MET A 116 -14.74 4.75 6.13
N GLN A 117 -14.72 6.08 6.03
CA GLN A 117 -14.83 6.78 4.75
C GLN A 117 -13.64 6.51 3.83
N GLU A 118 -12.41 6.60 4.35
CA GLU A 118 -11.19 6.41 3.56
C GLU A 118 -11.03 4.96 3.09
N LEU A 119 -11.47 3.98 3.89
CA LEU A 119 -11.36 2.56 3.58
C LEU A 119 -12.60 1.98 2.92
N ASP A 120 -13.67 2.78 2.78
CA ASP A 120 -14.97 2.36 2.25
C ASP A 120 -15.54 1.15 3.01
N VAL A 121 -15.57 1.29 4.34
CA VAL A 121 -16.02 0.27 5.29
C VAL A 121 -17.34 0.71 5.92
N SER A 122 -18.32 -0.18 5.95
CA SER A 122 -19.70 0.19 6.27
C SER A 122 -20.01 0.22 7.77
N ASN A 123 -19.20 -0.44 8.60
CA ASN A 123 -19.46 -0.56 10.02
C ASN A 123 -18.18 -0.67 10.86
N VAL A 124 -18.31 -0.39 12.16
CA VAL A 124 -17.18 -0.36 13.10
C VAL A 124 -16.52 -1.73 13.23
N ARG A 125 -17.29 -2.83 13.24
CA ARG A 125 -16.74 -4.17 13.41
C ARG A 125 -15.79 -4.52 12.27
N GLU A 126 -16.21 -4.26 11.03
CA GLU A 126 -15.37 -4.47 9.85
C GLU A 126 -14.12 -3.58 9.88
N LEU A 127 -14.23 -2.34 10.37
CA LEU A 127 -13.07 -1.46 10.53
C LEU A 127 -12.09 -2.03 11.56
N GLU A 128 -12.57 -2.44 12.73
CA GLU A 128 -11.73 -3.00 13.79
C GLU A 128 -11.08 -4.32 13.36
N ASP A 129 -11.83 -5.20 12.69
CA ASP A 129 -11.30 -6.44 12.13
C ASP A 129 -10.20 -6.15 11.10
N PHE A 130 -10.37 -5.14 10.24
CA PHE A 130 -9.34 -4.72 9.29
C PHE A 130 -8.10 -4.14 9.99
N LEU A 131 -8.28 -3.25 10.98
CA LEU A 131 -7.17 -2.66 11.72
C LEU A 131 -6.38 -3.73 12.48
N ILE A 132 -7.05 -4.69 13.11
CA ILE A 132 -6.41 -5.76 13.89
C ILE A 132 -5.70 -6.76 12.96
N ASN A 133 -6.45 -7.36 12.02
CA ASN A 133 -5.98 -8.51 11.25
C ASN A 133 -5.09 -8.10 10.08
N GLU A 134 -5.37 -6.95 9.46
CA GLU A 134 -4.65 -6.52 8.27
C GLU A 134 -3.58 -5.48 8.58
N CYS A 135 -3.72 -4.66 9.62
CA CYS A 135 -2.76 -3.58 9.90
C CYS A 135 -1.86 -3.85 11.12
N MET A 136 -2.43 -4.25 12.25
CA MET A 136 -1.63 -4.51 13.47
C MET A 136 -0.88 -5.83 13.38
N TYR A 137 -1.54 -6.89 12.90
CA TYR A 137 -0.94 -8.21 12.76
C TYR A 137 0.19 -8.23 11.73
N SER A 138 0.04 -7.48 10.62
CA SER A 138 1.11 -7.29 9.64
C SER A 138 2.24 -6.40 10.16
N GLY A 139 2.07 -5.75 11.32
CA GLY A 139 3.10 -4.94 11.95
C GLY A 139 3.29 -3.55 11.33
N ILE A 140 2.41 -3.12 10.42
CA ILE A 140 2.51 -1.80 9.78
C ILE A 140 2.07 -0.66 10.69
N VAL A 141 1.15 -0.91 11.62
CA VAL A 141 0.73 0.06 12.63
C VAL A 141 0.67 -0.60 14.00
N ARG A 142 0.97 0.17 15.04
CA ARG A 142 0.80 -0.24 16.42
C ARG A 142 0.07 0.85 17.16
N GLY A 143 -0.94 0.48 17.93
CA GLY A 143 -1.77 1.45 18.63
C GLY A 143 -2.82 0.78 19.50
N LYS A 144 -3.80 1.57 19.91
CA LYS A 144 -4.95 1.11 20.70
C LYS A 144 -6.24 1.57 20.06
N LEU A 145 -7.21 0.66 19.97
CA LEU A 145 -8.58 0.98 19.59
C LEU A 145 -9.34 1.47 20.83
N ASP A 146 -9.92 2.67 20.74
CA ASP A 146 -10.81 3.23 21.74
C ASP A 146 -12.24 3.26 21.20
N GLN A 147 -13.01 2.23 21.57
CA GLN A 147 -14.41 2.09 21.16
C GLN A 147 -15.31 3.18 21.74
N LEU A 148 -15.01 3.71 22.94
CA LEU A 148 -15.82 4.74 23.58
C LEU A 148 -15.64 6.09 22.87
N ARG A 149 -14.40 6.42 22.52
CA ARG A 149 -14.05 7.64 21.78
C ARG A 149 -14.16 7.50 20.26
N ARG A 150 -14.44 6.28 19.77
CA ARG A 150 -14.51 5.93 18.35
C ARG A 150 -13.27 6.38 17.59
N CYS A 151 -12.09 6.05 18.11
CA CYS A 151 -10.83 6.40 17.46
C CYS A 151 -9.76 5.31 17.62
N PHE A 152 -8.82 5.32 16.69
CA PHE A 152 -7.60 4.53 16.75
C PHE A 152 -6.44 5.43 17.16
N GLU A 153 -5.86 5.17 18.33
CA GLU A 153 -4.69 5.86 18.86
C GLU A 153 -3.42 5.17 18.37
N VAL A 154 -2.79 5.76 17.37
CA VAL A 154 -1.53 5.29 16.78
C VAL A 154 -0.38 5.61 17.71
N ARG A 155 0.39 4.59 18.08
CA ARG A 155 1.66 4.74 18.80
C ARG A 155 2.82 4.80 17.84
N ASN A 156 2.96 3.77 17.00
CA ASN A 156 4.04 3.66 16.02
C ASN A 156 3.46 3.22 14.67
N THR A 157 4.11 3.66 13.61
CA THR A 157 3.89 3.17 12.25
C THR A 157 5.18 2.54 11.75
N LEU A 158 5.07 1.68 10.75
CA LEU A 158 6.20 1.29 9.93
C LEU A 158 6.70 2.56 9.24
N SER A 159 7.89 3.01 9.59
CA SER A 159 8.52 4.14 8.91
C SER A 159 9.16 3.62 7.64
N PHE A 160 8.73 4.16 6.49
CA PHE A 160 9.51 4.06 5.28
C PHE A 160 10.62 5.09 5.42
N ASN A 161 11.82 4.67 5.82
CA ASN A 161 12.98 5.53 5.68
C ASN A 161 13.18 5.74 4.17
N ALA A 162 12.60 6.81 3.64
CA ALA A 162 13.23 7.49 2.53
C ALA A 162 14.61 7.92 3.05
N VAL A 163 15.63 7.44 2.36
CA VAL A 163 17.04 7.82 2.54
C VAL A 163 17.16 9.35 2.67
#